data_AF-A0A831KLM4-F1
#
_entry.id   AF-A0A831KLM4-F1
#
_cell.length_a   1.000
_cell.length_b   1.000
_cell.length_c   1.000
_cell.angle_alpha   90.00
_cell.angle_beta   90.00
_cell.angle_gamma   90.00
#
_symmetry.space_group_name_H-M   'P 1'
#
loop_
_entity.id
_entity.type
_entity.pdbx_description
1 polymer ?
#
loop_
_entity_poly.entity_id
_entity_poly.type
_entity_poly.pdbx_seq_one_letter_code
_entity_poly.pdbx_strand_id
1 'polypeptide(L)' 'MKKLRGIGKVSHASRSGLLVVPLDKNNIPKIGDKVVTRKMELVGVIYDIIGPVSSPYALIKP' A
#
# COMPACT_ATOMS: atom_id res chain seq x y z
N MET A 1 -7.11 -6.92 18.46
CA MET A 1 -7.63 -6.00 17.41
C MET A 1 -6.48 -5.58 16.51
N LYS A 2 -6.65 -5.56 15.18
CA LYS A 2 -5.58 -5.19 14.24
C LYS A 2 -5.48 -3.65 14.20
N LYS A 3 -4.35 -3.10 14.65
CA LYS A 3 -4.10 -1.65 14.69
C LYS A 3 -3.89 -1.11 13.27
N LEU A 4 -4.55 0.01 12.93
CA LEU A 4 -4.32 0.73 11.69
C LEU A 4 -2.89 1.27 11.66
N ARG A 5 -2.24 1.21 10.50
CA ARG A 5 -0.91 1.76 10.26
C ARG A 5 -0.96 2.62 9.01
N GLY A 6 -0.32 3.79 9.04
CA GLY A 6 -0.15 4.60 7.85
C GLY A 6 0.86 3.94 6.92
N ILE A 7 0.49 3.70 5.66
CA ILE A 7 1.36 3.05 4.67
C ILE A 7 2.05 4.05 3.73
N GLY A 8 1.50 5.25 3.55
CA GLY A 8 2.07 6.28 2.67
C GLY A 8 0.99 7.06 1.91
N LYS A 9 1.43 7.81 0.91
CA LYS A 9 0.58 8.50 -0.08
C LYS A 9 0.75 7.83 -1.43
N VAL A 10 -0.33 7.76 -2.22
CA VAL A 10 -0.27 7.28 -3.59
C VAL A 10 0.68 8.17 -4.40
N SER A 11 1.66 7.56 -5.05
CA SER A 11 2.56 8.24 -5.99
C SER A 11 1.87 8.43 -7.34
N HIS A 12 1.33 7.34 -7.90
CA HIS A 12 0.60 7.33 -9.17
C HIS A 12 -0.19 6.03 -9.32
N ALA A 13 -1.11 6.02 -10.28
CA ALA A 13 -1.69 4.79 -10.80
C ALA A 13 -0.83 4.27 -11.97
N SER A 14 -0.49 3.00 -11.93
CA SER A 14 0.19 2.32 -13.04
C SER A 14 -0.75 2.13 -14.23
N ARG A 15 -0.19 1.82 -15.41
CA ARG A 15 -0.99 1.53 -16.62
C ARG A 15 -1.92 0.33 -16.48
N SER A 16 -1.60 -0.61 -15.58
CA SER A 16 -2.45 -1.77 -15.28
C SER A 16 -3.51 -1.48 -14.21
N GLY A 17 -3.64 -0.23 -13.75
CA GLY A 17 -4.66 0.19 -12.78
C GLY A 17 -4.29 -0.06 -11.31
N LEU A 18 -3.08 -0.52 -11.01
CA LEU A 18 -2.60 -0.65 -9.62
C LEU A 18 -2.12 0.70 -9.09
N LEU A 19 -2.48 1.03 -7.84
CA LEU A 19 -1.94 2.20 -7.17
C LEU A 19 -0.56 1.88 -6.60
N VAL A 20 0.41 2.75 -6.87
CA VAL A 20 1.79 2.60 -6.38
C VAL A 20 1.98 3.52 -5.17
N VAL A 21 2.40 2.94 -4.05
CA VAL A 21 2.62 3.66 -2.78
C VAL A 21 4.04 3.40 -2.28
N PRO A 22 4.91 4.42 -2.13
CA PRO A 22 6.19 4.27 -1.46
C PRO A 22 5.99 3.87 0.01
N LEU A 23 6.79 2.93 0.48
CA LEU A 23 6.72 2.41 1.85
C LEU A 23 7.91 2.87 2.68
N ASP A 24 7.70 2.94 3.99
CA ASP A 24 8.79 2.94 4.96
C ASP A 24 9.31 1.50 5.11
N LYS A 25 10.63 1.31 4.94
CA LYS A 25 11.30 0.01 5.10
C LYS A 25 11.06 -0.65 6.47
N ASN A 26 10.75 0.14 7.49
CA ASN A 26 10.47 -0.35 8.85
C ASN A 26 8.98 -0.65 9.09
N ASN A 27 8.10 -0.33 8.14
CA ASN A 27 6.65 -0.54 8.24
C ASN A 27 6.09 -1.16 6.95
N ILE A 28 6.48 -2.41 6.70
CA ILE A 28 6.03 -3.19 5.56
C ILE A 28 4.66 -3.83 5.89
N PRO A 29 3.61 -3.55 5.10
CA PRO A 29 2.30 -4.20 5.27
C PRO A 29 2.35 -5.65 4.80
N LYS A 30 1.28 -6.42 5.03
CA LYS A 30 1.17 -7.78 4.47
C LYS A 30 0.39 -7.74 3.16
N ILE A 31 0.75 -8.61 2.23
CA ILE A 31 -0.09 -8.90 1.05
C ILE A 31 -1.47 -9.37 1.53
N GLY A 32 -2.52 -8.86 0.89
CA GLY A 32 -3.91 -9.07 1.27
C GLY A 32 -4.44 -8.12 2.35
N ASP A 33 -3.61 -7.27 2.96
CA ASP A 33 -4.10 -6.26 3.89
C ASP A 33 -5.03 -5.26 3.16
N LYS A 34 -6.15 -4.93 3.81
CA LYS A 34 -7.05 -3.88 3.32
C LYS A 34 -6.41 -2.51 3.50
N VAL A 35 -6.48 -1.70 2.46
CA VAL A 35 -6.08 -0.30 2.51
C VAL A 35 -7.34 0.55 2.55
N VAL A 36 -7.36 1.51 3.46
CA VAL A 36 -8.47 2.43 3.65
C VAL A 36 -7.99 3.87 3.68
N THR A 37 -8.89 4.80 3.35
CA THR A 37 -8.66 6.23 3.56
C THR A 37 -8.70 6.57 5.05
N ARG A 38 -8.34 7.81 5.42
CA ARG A 38 -8.51 8.30 6.81
C ARG A 38 -9.96 8.31 7.28
N LYS A 39 -10.92 8.29 6.35
CA LYS A 39 -12.36 8.22 6.62
C LYS A 39 -12.88 6.77 6.68
N MET A 40 -11.99 5.78 6.69
CA MET A 40 -12.32 4.34 6.71
C MET A 40 -13.02 3.83 5.44
N GLU A 41 -12.87 4.55 4.32
CA GLU A 41 -13.38 4.09 3.02
C GLU A 41 -12.40 3.08 2.42
N LEU A 42 -12.90 1.96 1.90
CA LEU A 42 -12.07 0.94 1.25
C LEU A 42 -11.45 1.50 -0.02
N VAL A 43 -10.12 1.48 -0.08
CA VAL A 43 -9.35 1.82 -1.29
C VAL A 43 -9.06 0.58 -2.11
N GLY A 44 -8.81 -0.55 -1.45
CA GLY A 44 -8.42 -1.81 -2.10
C GLY A 44 -7.65 -2.73 -1.17
N VAL A 45 -6.81 -3.60 -1.75
CA VAL A 45 -5.95 -4.55 -1.03
C VAL A 45 -4.49 -4.46 -1.48
N ILE A 46 -3.54 -4.72 -0.58
CA ILE A 46 -2.13 -4.90 -0.94
C ILE A 46 -2.03 -6.12 -1.85
N TYR A 47 -1.68 -5.88 -3.11
CA TYR A 47 -1.51 -6.91 -4.13
C TYR A 47 -0.10 -7.47 -4.11
N ASP A 48 0.91 -6.60 -4.02
CA ASP A 48 2.32 -7.00 -4.02
C ASP A 48 3.21 -5.92 -3.36
N ILE A 49 4.45 -6.29 -3.04
CA ILE A 49 5.48 -5.40 -2.49
C ILE A 49 6.76 -5.55 -3.31
N ILE A 50 7.17 -4.48 -3.98
CA ILE A 50 8.24 -4.49 -4.98
C ILE A 50 9.32 -3.46 -4.69
N GLY A 51 10.42 -3.53 -5.45
CA GLY A 51 11.51 -2.56 -5.43
C GLY A 51 12.61 -2.89 -4.41
N PRO A 52 13.58 -1.98 -4.24
CA PRO A 52 14.70 -2.18 -3.34
C PRO A 52 14.25 -2.29 -1.88
N VAL A 53 14.88 -3.18 -1.11
CA VAL A 53 14.58 -3.38 0.32
C VAL A 53 14.76 -2.09 1.14
N SER A 54 15.68 -1.21 0.72
CA SER A 54 15.91 0.09 1.35
C SER A 54 14.80 1.11 1.12
N SER A 55 14.03 0.97 0.04
CA SER A 55 13.00 1.92 -0.41
C SER A 55 11.90 1.19 -1.20
N PRO A 56 11.08 0.36 -0.53
CA PRO A 56 10.11 -0.50 -1.19
C PRO A 56 8.83 0.26 -1.59
N TYR A 57 8.02 -0.38 -2.43
CA TYR A 57 6.72 0.12 -2.87
C TYR A 57 5.65 -0.95 -2.67
N ALA A 58 4.46 -0.54 -2.23
CA ALA A 58 3.27 -1.37 -2.28
C ALA A 58 2.51 -1.12 -3.59
N LEU A 59 2.04 -2.21 -4.19
CA LEU A 59 1.03 -2.20 -5.22
C LEU A 59 -0.32 -2.48 -4.58
N ILE A 60 -1.29 -1.61 -4.80
CA ILE A 60 -2.66 -1.77 -4.31
C ILE A 60 -3.56 -2.05 -5.49
N LYS A 61 -4.35 -3.12 -5.39
CA LYS A 61 -5.44 -3.40 -6.31
C LYS A 61 -6.72 -2.75 -5.76
N PRO A 62 -7.28 -1.73 -6.44
CA PRO A 62 -8.52 -1.09 -6.01
C PRO A 62 -9.70 -2.07 -5.92
#